data_AF-A0A0N1N1B2-F1
#
_entry.id   AF-A0A0N1N1B2-F1
#
_cell.length_a   1.000
_cell.length_b   1.000
_cell.length_c   1.000
_cell.angle_alpha   90.00
_cell.angle_beta   90.00
_cell.angle_gamma   90.00
#
_symmetry.space_group_name_H-M   'P 1'
#
loop_
_entity.id
_entity.type
_entity.pdbx_description
1 polymer ?
#
loop_
_entity_poly.entity_id
_entity_poly.type
_entity_poly.pdbx_seq_one_letter_code
_entity_poly.pdbx_strand_id
1 'polypeptide(L)' 'MTDSGYPEGSGERATAGFAMLLLQLAASQAEIGPFARRERETPDVAARLYRAAAMRARIGNPRRA' A
#
# COMPACT_ATOMS: atom_id res chain seq x y z
N MET A 1 42.85 -9.76 33.46
CA MET A 1 42.63 -10.24 32.07
C MET A 1 41.21 -9.89 31.70
N THR A 2 41.05 -8.83 30.91
CA THR A 2 39.77 -8.41 30.32
C THR A 2 39.69 -9.07 28.95
N ASP A 3 38.83 -10.08 28.80
CA ASP A 3 38.41 -10.51 27.48
C ASP A 3 37.08 -9.83 27.18
N SER A 4 37.14 -8.87 26.26
CA SER A 4 36.03 -8.02 25.87
C SER A 4 35.08 -8.82 24.99
N GLY A 5 33.88 -9.09 25.48
CA GLY A 5 32.79 -9.59 24.66
C GLY A 5 32.44 -8.56 23.57
N TYR A 6 32.86 -8.82 22.34
CA TYR A 6 32.46 -8.04 21.19
C TYR A 6 30.98 -8.27 20.87
N PRO A 7 30.19 -7.22 20.55
CA PRO A 7 28.76 -7.36 20.29
C PRO A 7 28.54 -7.74 18.81
N GLU A 8 29.04 -8.90 18.38
CA GLU A 8 28.84 -9.41 17.01
C GLU A 8 27.35 -9.52 16.63
N GLY A 9 26.44 -9.67 17.60
CA GLY A 9 25.01 -9.87 17.34
C GLY A 9 24.17 -8.62 17.01
N SER A 10 24.75 -7.42 17.05
CA SER A 10 24.01 -6.17 16.82
C SER A 10 23.92 -5.77 15.33
N GLY A 11 25.00 -5.98 14.59
CA GLY A 11 25.07 -5.67 13.16
C GLY A 11 24.19 -6.58 12.30
N GLU A 12 24.19 -7.89 12.57
CA GLU A 12 23.36 -8.86 11.84
C GLU A 12 21.86 -8.65 12.04
N ARG A 13 21.43 -8.23 13.24
CA ARG A 13 20.02 -7.91 13.50
C ARG A 13 19.59 -6.64 12.80
N ALA A 14 20.47 -5.64 12.73
CA ALA A 14 20.21 -4.41 11.99
C ALA A 14 20.12 -4.66 10.48
N THR A 15 21.03 -5.48 9.92
CA THR A 15 20.98 -5.85 8.49
C THR A 15 19.78 -6.73 8.15
N ALA A 16 19.41 -7.68 9.02
CA ALA A 16 18.17 -8.47 8.87
C ALA A 16 16.91 -7.60 8.91
N GLY A 17 16.87 -6.59 9.81
CA GLY A 17 15.78 -5.61 9.86
C GLY A 17 15.64 -4.81 8.56
N PHE A 18 16.76 -4.36 8.00
CA PHE A 18 16.77 -3.64 6.73
C PHE A 18 16.35 -4.53 5.55
N ALA A 19 16.82 -5.78 5.50
CA ALA A 19 16.41 -6.75 4.48
C ALA A 19 14.90 -7.03 4.51
N MET A 20 14.31 -7.16 5.70
CA MET A 20 12.86 -7.30 5.84
C MET A 20 12.10 -6.06 5.35
N LEU A 21 12.58 -4.86 5.65
CA LEU A 21 11.96 -3.62 5.18
C LEU A 21 11.98 -3.54 3.65
N LEU A 22 13.10 -3.90 3.03
CA LEU A 22 13.22 -3.95 1.56
C LEU A 22 12.28 -4.98 0.95
N LEU A 23 12.16 -6.16 1.56
CA LEU A 23 11.24 -7.21 1.11
C LEU A 23 9.78 -6.77 1.21
N GLN A 24 9.40 -6.11 2.31
CA GLN A 24 8.06 -5.56 2.51
C GLN A 24 7.74 -4.46 1.48
N LEU A 25 8.70 -3.58 1.21
CA LEU A 25 8.56 -2.52 0.20
C LEU A 25 8.37 -3.14 -1.20
N ALA A 26 9.20 -4.11 -1.57
CA ALA A 26 9.09 -4.81 -2.85
C ALA A 26 7.74 -5.55 -2.97
N ALA A 27 7.29 -6.21 -1.90
CA ALA A 27 6.00 -6.89 -1.87
C ALA A 27 4.82 -5.90 -1.99
N SER A 28 4.92 -4.71 -1.38
CA SER A 28 3.91 -3.65 -1.52
C SER A 28 3.85 -3.10 -2.95
N GLN A 29 5.01 -2.90 -3.59
CA GLN A 29 5.10 -2.43 -4.99
C GLN A 29 4.60 -3.49 -5.99
N ALA A 30 4.85 -4.76 -5.70
CA ALA A 30 4.36 -5.87 -6.50
C ALA A 30 2.89 -6.25 -6.20
N GLU A 31 2.26 -5.59 -5.24
CA GLU A 31 0.91 -5.89 -4.73
C GLU A 31 0.72 -7.36 -4.32
N ILE A 32 1.74 -7.94 -3.65
CA ILE A 32 1.72 -9.34 -3.23
C ILE A 32 1.43 -9.47 -1.74
N GLY A 33 0.47 -10.32 -1.40
CA GLY A 33 0.19 -10.73 -0.02
C GLY A 33 -0.48 -9.64 0.83
N PRO A 34 -0.22 -9.57 2.15
CA PRO A 34 -0.92 -8.65 3.04
C PRO A 34 -0.62 -7.16 2.78
N PHE A 35 0.41 -6.85 2.00
CA PHE A 35 0.80 -5.49 1.60
C PHE A 35 0.24 -5.09 0.24
N ALA A 36 -0.43 -6.02 -0.45
CA ALA A 36 -1.19 -5.72 -1.64
C ALA A 36 -2.20 -4.63 -1.33
N ARG A 37 -2.29 -3.63 -2.21
CA ARG A 37 -3.39 -2.67 -2.17
C ARG A 37 -4.68 -3.46 -2.35
N ARG A 38 -5.37 -3.72 -1.24
CA ARG A 38 -6.75 -4.17 -1.30
C ARG A 38 -7.50 -3.03 -1.95
N GLU A 39 -7.93 -3.19 -3.20
CA GLU A 39 -8.88 -2.32 -3.88
C GLU A 39 -10.27 -2.39 -3.19
N ARG A 40 -10.31 -2.22 -1.87
CA ARG A 40 -11.44 -1.57 -1.26
C ARG A 40 -11.32 -0.14 -1.74
N GLU A 41 -11.94 0.16 -2.89
CA GLU A 41 -12.25 1.54 -3.22
C GLU A 41 -12.67 2.20 -1.92
N THR A 42 -11.89 3.19 -1.47
CA THR A 42 -12.30 3.92 -0.27
C THR A 42 -13.71 4.41 -0.54
N PRO A 43 -14.60 4.44 0.48
CA PRO A 43 -15.98 4.88 0.28
C PRO A 43 -16.09 6.17 -0.53
N ASP A 44 -15.10 7.07 -0.40
CA ASP A 44 -14.95 8.29 -1.18
C ASP A 44 -14.67 8.06 -2.67
N VAL A 45 -13.80 7.12 -3.03
CA VAL A 45 -13.52 6.76 -4.43
C VAL A 45 -14.74 6.12 -5.08
N ALA A 46 -15.41 5.19 -4.39
CA ALA A 46 -16.65 4.57 -4.87
C ALA A 46 -17.76 5.62 -5.04
N ALA A 47 -17.92 6.52 -4.06
CA ALA A 47 -18.87 7.63 -4.14
C ALA A 47 -18.55 8.59 -5.30
N ARG A 48 -17.27 8.85 -5.57
CA ARG A 48 -16.83 9.69 -6.70
C ARG A 48 -17.20 9.05 -8.04
N LEU A 49 -16.97 7.75 -8.20
CA LEU A 49 -17.35 7.02 -9.41
C LEU A 49 -18.87 7.00 -9.61
N TYR A 50 -19.64 6.79 -8.54
CA TYR A 50 -21.10 6.82 -8.59
C TYR A 50 -21.63 8.22 -8.97
N ARG A 51 -21.07 9.29 -8.39
CA ARG A 51 -21.41 10.68 -8.75
C ARG A 51 -21.06 10.99 -10.20
N ALA A 52 -19.90 10.55 -10.68
CA ALA A 52 -19.49 10.73 -12.07
C ALA A 52 -20.44 10.01 -13.05
N ALA A 53 -20.83 8.77 -12.73
CA ALA A 53 -21.83 8.03 -13.50
C ALA A 53 -23.20 8.73 -13.52
N ALA A 54 -23.67 9.21 -12.36
CA ALA A 54 -24.92 9.95 -12.25
C ALA A 54 -24.90 11.28 -13.05
N MET A 55 -23.80 12.02 -13.02
CA MET A 55 -23.63 13.24 -13.83
C MET A 55 -23.63 12.94 -15.33
N ARG A 56 -22.95 11.85 -15.75
CA ARG A 56 -22.94 11.44 -17.15
C ARG A 56 -24.33 11.00 -17.64
N ALA A 57 -25.11 10.31 -16.80
CA ALA A 57 -26.50 9.97 -17.10
C ALA A 57 -27.41 11.21 -17.22
N ARG A 58 -27.14 12.26 -16.44
CA ARG A 58 -27.85 13.55 -16.54
C ARG A 58 -27.50 14.32 -17.81
N ILE A 59 -26.22 14.39 -18.15
CA ILE A 59 -25.74 15.12 -19.34
C ILE A 59 -26.12 14.38 -20.64
N GLY A 60 -26.11 13.05 -20.61
CA GLY A 60 -26.49 12.20 -21.74
C GLY A 60 -28.00 12.06 -21.97
N ASN A 61 -28.85 12.75 -21.21
CA ASN A 61 -30.30 12.72 -21.39
C ASN A 61 -30.83 14.03 -22.01
N PRO A 62 -30.81 14.17 -23.34
CA PRO A 62 -31.40 15.33 -24.01
C PRO A 62 -32.95 15.30 -24.02
N ARG A 63 -33.63 14.39 -23.29
CA ARG A 63 -35.09 14.20 -23.37
C ARG A 63 -35.89 14.74 -22.19
N ARG A 64 -35.58 15.93 -21.68
CA ARG A 64 -36.55 16.76 -20.94
C ARG A 64 -36.23 18.26 -21.10
N ALA A 65 -36.54 18.79 -22.27
CA ALA A 65 -36.96 20.17 -22.49
C ALA A 65 -37.78 20.22 -23.77
#